data_AF-A0A6M0P9R0-F1
#
_entry.id   AF-A0A6M0P9R0-F1
#
_cell.length_a   1.000
_cell.length_b   1.000
_cell.length_c   1.000
_cell.angle_alpha   90.00
_cell.angle_beta   90.00
_cell.angle_gamma   90.00
#
_symmetry.space_group_name_H-M   'P 1'
#
loop_
_entity.id
_entity.type
_entity.pdbx_description
1 polymer ?
#
loop_
_entity_poly.entity_id
_entity_poly.type
_entity_poly.pdbx_seq_one_letter_code
_entity_poly.pdbx_strand_id
1 'polypeptide(L)'
;MRKQTKLVECRSTVFIYDFKNRSNIEKMHFEKNNLIGELTQIKRLILTNFVDERYLATFTLRMQLSDYETAEFKIQSFIKELKKSSGHSRVKYLAVAELPVDKKDSIVKIHLITDIEFSSLTSSVKGFVENEEEYFSSLWGDYVNIEIFPQEILLSIIDNAYCQSLKSSHYTSLTKIVFKSRLKKPNILWNEEADAFIKMKNVFDYPYHIGEEMVDKVGGFVNVNVYSLYDTSFFTEELKSRIL
;
A
#
# COMPACT_ATOMS: atom_id res chain seq x y z
N MET A 1 23.09 -26.96 9.18
CA MET A 1 22.07 -26.12 9.86
C MET A 1 20.78 -26.18 9.04
N ARG A 2 19.61 -26.38 9.67
CA ARG A 2 18.31 -26.42 8.97
C ARG A 2 17.99 -25.01 8.44
N LYS A 3 17.71 -24.88 7.14
CA LYS A 3 17.19 -23.64 6.54
C LYS A 3 15.71 -23.50 6.91
N GLN A 4 15.25 -22.28 7.10
CA GLN A 4 13.83 -21.95 7.26
C GLN A 4 13.42 -21.01 6.14
N THR A 5 12.18 -21.18 5.69
CA THR A 5 11.59 -20.41 4.61
C THR A 5 10.31 -19.77 5.10
N LYS A 6 10.19 -18.46 4.92
CA LYS A 6 8.95 -17.72 5.08
C LYS A 6 8.49 -17.26 3.72
N LEU A 7 7.24 -17.51 3.38
CA LEU A 7 6.63 -17.00 2.17
C LEU A 7 5.51 -16.02 2.52
N VAL A 8 5.49 -14.87 1.86
CA VAL A 8 4.41 -13.89 1.95
C VAL A 8 3.80 -13.71 0.57
N GLU A 9 2.57 -14.17 0.38
CA GLU A 9 1.84 -14.08 -0.88
C GLU A 9 0.94 -12.85 -0.89
N CYS A 10 1.10 -12.04 -1.94
CA CYS A 10 0.38 -10.81 -2.22
C CYS A 10 -0.23 -10.88 -3.63
N ARG A 11 -1.06 -11.89 -3.90
CA ARG A 11 -1.67 -12.18 -5.21
C ARG A 11 -0.63 -12.42 -6.30
N SER A 12 -0.34 -11.40 -7.11
CA SER A 12 0.58 -11.47 -8.25
C SER A 12 2.05 -11.36 -7.85
N THR A 13 2.35 -11.06 -6.58
CA THR A 13 3.71 -10.94 -6.06
C THR A 13 3.90 -11.86 -4.85
N VAL A 14 5.01 -12.58 -4.81
CA VAL A 14 5.38 -13.51 -3.74
C VAL A 14 6.75 -13.15 -3.21
N PHE A 15 6.86 -12.96 -1.90
CA PHE A 15 8.11 -12.74 -1.19
C PHE A 15 8.54 -14.03 -0.51
N ILE A 16 9.78 -14.45 -0.75
CA ILE A 16 10.38 -15.65 -0.14
C ILE A 16 11.59 -15.19 0.66
N TYR A 17 11.58 -15.49 1.96
CA TYR A 17 12.66 -15.18 2.88
C TYR A 17 13.29 -16.48 3.37
N ASP A 18 14.53 -16.74 2.95
CA ASP A 18 15.30 -17.90 3.36
C ASP A 18 16.39 -17.50 4.35
N PHE A 19 16.48 -18.19 5.49
CA PHE A 19 17.44 -17.86 6.54
C PHE A 19 17.91 -19.08 7.31
N LYS A 20 19.06 -18.95 7.97
CA LYS A 20 19.63 -20.02 8.81
C LYS A 20 18.98 -19.97 10.19
N ASN A 21 18.40 -21.08 10.62
CA ASN A 21 17.64 -21.21 11.87
C ASN A 21 18.37 -20.61 13.09
N ARG A 22 17.73 -19.62 13.72
CA ARG A 22 17.89 -19.26 15.14
C ARG A 22 16.54 -19.53 15.79
N SER A 23 16.52 -20.18 16.95
CA SER A 23 15.30 -20.59 17.66
C SER A 23 14.25 -19.46 17.77
N ASN A 24 12.98 -19.78 17.43
CA ASN A 24 11.77 -18.92 17.53
C ASN A 24 11.66 -17.71 16.58
N ILE A 25 11.49 -17.94 15.27
CA ILE A 25 11.16 -16.86 14.33
C ILE A 25 9.75 -17.05 13.76
N GLU A 26 8.75 -16.71 14.56
CA GLU A 26 7.42 -16.40 14.01
C GLU A 26 7.37 -14.98 13.42
N LYS A 27 8.36 -14.12 13.76
CA LYS A 27 8.40 -12.70 13.37
C LYS A 27 9.83 -12.22 13.18
N MET A 28 10.19 -11.85 11.95
CA MET A 28 11.49 -11.23 11.61
C MET A 28 11.60 -9.84 12.25
N HIS A 29 12.82 -9.39 12.58
CA HIS A 29 13.02 -8.11 13.26
C HIS A 29 12.64 -6.92 12.38
N PHE A 30 12.96 -6.94 11.09
CA PHE A 30 12.62 -5.85 10.17
C PHE A 30 11.11 -5.60 10.07
N GLU A 31 10.28 -6.61 10.34
CA GLU A 31 8.82 -6.48 10.34
C GLU A 31 8.24 -5.95 11.65
N LYS A 32 9.05 -5.86 12.72
CA LYS A 32 8.62 -5.41 14.05
C LYS A 32 8.87 -3.92 14.23
N ASN A 33 7.79 -3.19 14.54
CA ASN A 33 7.76 -1.86 15.19
C ASN A 33 8.89 -0.90 14.76
N ASN A 34 9.13 -0.83 13.45
CA ASN A 34 10.03 0.14 12.86
C ASN A 34 9.39 0.65 11.55
N LEU A 35 9.84 1.81 11.10
CA LEU A 35 9.27 2.53 9.96
C LEU A 35 9.30 1.70 8.67
N ILE A 36 10.37 0.91 8.49
CA ILE A 36 10.56 0.05 7.33
C ILE A 36 9.53 -1.09 7.35
N GLY A 37 9.27 -1.68 8.52
CA GLY A 37 8.30 -2.75 8.71
C GLY A 37 6.87 -2.28 8.47
N GLU A 38 6.49 -1.11 8.98
CA GLU A 38 5.17 -0.53 8.71
C GLU A 38 4.95 -0.26 7.21
N LEU A 39 5.92 0.38 6.58
CA LEU A 39 5.89 0.65 5.14
C LEU A 39 5.85 -0.64 4.31
N THR A 40 6.64 -1.65 4.68
CA THR A 40 6.60 -2.98 4.05
C THR A 40 5.21 -3.60 4.14
N GLN A 41 4.54 -3.48 5.30
CA GLN A 41 3.17 -3.96 5.47
C GLN A 41 2.17 -3.20 4.59
N ILE A 42 2.30 -1.87 4.47
CA ILE A 42 1.46 -1.04 3.59
C ILE A 42 1.63 -1.47 2.13
N LYS A 43 2.86 -1.60 1.64
CA LYS A 43 3.14 -2.01 0.26
C LYS A 43 2.56 -3.40 -0.03
N ARG A 44 2.74 -4.36 0.88
CA ARG A 44 2.12 -5.70 0.76
C ARG A 44 0.59 -5.65 0.76
N LEU A 45 -0.04 -4.76 1.53
CA LEU A 45 -1.50 -4.55 1.47
C LEU A 45 -1.95 -4.04 0.11
N ILE A 46 -1.19 -3.12 -0.49
CA ILE A 46 -1.46 -2.61 -1.85
C ILE A 46 -1.36 -3.75 -2.87
N LEU A 47 -0.25 -4.48 -2.86
CA LEU A 47 -0.04 -5.65 -3.71
C LEU A 47 -1.15 -6.71 -3.56
N THR A 48 -1.67 -6.88 -2.34
CA THR A 48 -2.74 -7.85 -2.07
C THR A 48 -4.12 -7.36 -2.55
N ASN A 49 -4.37 -6.06 -2.65
CA ASN A 49 -5.74 -5.54 -2.81
C ASN A 49 -5.99 -4.69 -4.05
N PHE A 50 -4.98 -4.00 -4.55
CA PHE A 50 -5.10 -2.97 -5.60
C PHE A 50 -4.22 -3.24 -6.80
N VAL A 51 -3.59 -4.40 -6.84
CA VAL A 51 -2.86 -4.90 -8.00
C VAL A 51 -3.76 -5.82 -8.77
N ASP A 52 -4.18 -5.32 -9.92
CA ASP A 52 -5.17 -5.91 -10.80
C ASP A 52 -4.94 -5.33 -12.20
N GLU A 53 -5.41 -6.00 -13.25
CA GLU A 53 -5.32 -5.52 -14.64
C GLU A 53 -6.30 -4.35 -14.90
N ARG A 54 -7.10 -4.01 -13.90
CA ARG A 54 -8.13 -2.99 -13.96
C ARG A 54 -7.55 -1.61 -13.67
N TYR A 55 -8.04 -0.61 -14.41
CA TYR A 55 -7.71 0.80 -14.19
C TYR A 55 -8.45 1.34 -12.96
N LEU A 56 -7.90 1.04 -11.78
CA LEU A 56 -8.48 1.45 -10.50
C LEU A 56 -8.30 2.95 -10.26
N ALA A 57 -9.33 3.59 -9.72
CA ALA A 57 -9.32 5.00 -9.40
C ALA A 57 -8.48 5.28 -8.14
N THR A 58 -7.53 6.21 -8.28
CA THR A 58 -6.76 6.79 -7.19
C THR A 58 -7.13 8.27 -7.04
N PHE A 59 -7.30 8.71 -5.80
CA PHE A 59 -7.67 10.08 -5.48
C PHE A 59 -6.55 10.75 -4.68
N THR A 60 -6.22 11.98 -5.02
CA THR A 60 -5.46 12.87 -4.14
C THR A 60 -6.40 13.93 -3.57
N LEU A 61 -6.71 13.83 -2.27
CA LEU A 61 -7.62 14.72 -1.57
C LEU A 61 -6.84 15.77 -0.79
N ARG A 62 -7.13 17.07 -0.99
CA ARG A 62 -6.49 18.14 -0.21
C ARG A 62 -7.25 18.49 1.05
N MET A 63 -6.55 18.76 2.14
CA MET A 63 -7.16 19.14 3.41
C MET A 63 -6.27 20.14 4.13
N GLN A 64 -6.85 21.11 4.82
CA GLN A 64 -6.08 21.96 5.72
C GLN A 64 -5.57 21.13 6.91
N LEU A 65 -4.31 21.35 7.27
CA LEU A 65 -3.65 20.68 8.38
C LEU A 65 -4.41 20.90 9.70
N SER A 66 -5.08 22.04 9.85
CA SER A 66 -5.96 22.34 11.01
C SER A 66 -7.11 21.35 11.17
N ASP A 67 -7.55 20.72 10.07
CA ASP A 67 -8.73 19.86 10.06
C ASP A 67 -8.35 18.37 10.08
N TYR A 68 -7.05 18.07 10.12
CA TYR A 68 -6.54 16.71 9.92
C TYR A 68 -6.97 15.72 11.00
N GLU A 69 -7.25 16.18 12.22
CA GLU A 69 -7.82 15.34 13.28
C GLU A 69 -9.17 14.70 12.87
N THR A 70 -9.89 15.32 11.93
CA THR A 70 -11.17 14.84 11.40
C THR A 70 -11.03 14.04 10.10
N ALA A 71 -9.80 13.83 9.60
CA ALA A 71 -9.55 13.22 8.30
C ALA A 71 -10.23 11.84 8.16
N GLU A 72 -10.21 11.02 9.21
CA GLU A 72 -10.85 9.70 9.19
C GLU A 72 -12.34 9.79 8.90
N PHE A 73 -13.05 10.66 9.62
CA PHE A 73 -14.49 10.88 9.45
C PHE A 73 -14.83 11.44 8.07
N LYS A 74 -14.01 12.39 7.59
CA LYS A 74 -14.19 13.00 6.26
C LYS A 74 -14.00 11.97 5.15
N ILE A 75 -12.99 11.10 5.25
CA ILE A 75 -12.78 9.99 4.31
C ILE A 75 -13.95 9.00 4.33
N GLN A 76 -14.45 8.62 5.51
CA GLN A 76 -15.61 7.72 5.58
C GLN A 76 -16.85 8.32 4.90
N SER A 77 -17.07 9.62 5.06
CA SER A 77 -18.14 10.37 4.39
C SER A 77 -17.92 10.39 2.88
N PHE A 78 -16.72 10.71 2.41
CA PHE A 78 -16.37 10.68 0.99
C PHE A 78 -16.57 9.30 0.36
N ILE A 79 -16.14 8.24 1.05
CA ILE A 79 -16.35 6.84 0.60
C ILE A 79 -17.83 6.48 0.53
N LYS A 80 -18.66 7.01 1.42
CA LYS A 80 -20.11 6.80 1.36
C LYS A 80 -20.69 7.42 0.10
N GLU A 81 -20.23 8.61 -0.29
CA GLU A 81 -20.66 9.24 -1.54
C GLU A 81 -20.11 8.50 -2.76
N LEU A 82 -18.84 8.07 -2.74
CA LEU A 82 -18.25 7.23 -3.80
C LEU A 82 -19.05 5.93 -4.02
N LYS A 83 -19.52 5.28 -2.96
CA LYS A 83 -20.37 4.08 -3.07
C LYS A 83 -21.69 4.37 -3.78
N LYS A 84 -22.30 5.53 -3.49
CA LYS A 84 -23.55 5.93 -4.13
C LYS A 84 -23.33 6.29 -5.59
N SER A 85 -22.31 7.09 -5.90
CA SER A 85 -22.03 7.55 -7.26
C SER A 85 -21.60 6.40 -8.18
N SER A 86 -20.87 5.42 -7.64
CA SER A 86 -20.38 4.28 -8.41
C SER A 86 -21.30 3.05 -8.39
N GLY A 87 -22.41 3.08 -7.65
CA GLY A 87 -23.31 1.93 -7.50
C GLY A 87 -22.74 0.75 -6.71
N HIS A 88 -21.53 0.89 -6.15
CA HIS A 88 -20.89 -0.19 -5.40
C HIS A 88 -21.44 -0.28 -3.98
N SER A 89 -22.02 -1.43 -3.63
CA SER A 89 -22.45 -1.71 -2.24
C SER A 89 -21.26 -1.81 -1.27
N ARG A 90 -20.06 -2.11 -1.80
CA ARG A 90 -18.83 -2.30 -1.03
C ARG A 90 -17.65 -1.73 -1.79
N VAL A 91 -16.79 -1.02 -1.07
CA VAL A 91 -15.53 -0.45 -1.57
C VAL A 91 -14.44 -0.81 -0.58
N LYS A 92 -13.34 -1.37 -1.08
CA LYS A 92 -12.07 -1.49 -0.36
C LYS A 92 -11.27 -0.23 -0.62
N TYR A 93 -10.58 0.25 0.39
CA TYR A 93 -9.74 1.42 0.24
C TYR A 93 -8.64 1.49 1.27
N LEU A 94 -7.59 2.22 0.91
CA LEU A 94 -6.46 2.58 1.73
C LEU A 94 -6.20 4.07 1.56
N ALA A 95 -6.06 4.79 2.67
CA ALA A 95 -5.74 6.21 2.68
C ALA A 95 -4.42 6.44 3.43
N VAL A 96 -3.47 7.08 2.76
CA VAL A 96 -2.16 7.46 3.33
C VAL A 96 -2.01 8.97 3.19
N ALA A 97 -1.64 9.62 4.28
CA ALA A 97 -1.39 11.04 4.27
C ALA A 97 0.05 11.34 3.85
N GLU A 98 0.21 12.43 3.12
CA GLU A 98 1.44 13.17 2.87
C GLU A 98 1.33 14.48 3.65
N LEU A 99 1.96 14.53 4.83
CA LEU A 99 1.99 15.71 5.68
C LEU A 99 3.06 16.69 5.16
N PRO A 100 2.81 18.01 5.24
CA PRO A 100 3.79 19.01 4.85
C PRO A 100 5.05 18.88 5.69
N VAL A 101 6.22 19.07 5.06
CA VAL A 101 7.52 18.98 5.75
C VAL A 101 7.78 20.25 6.57
N ASP A 102 7.46 21.41 5.98
CA ASP A 102 7.76 22.73 6.53
C ASP A 102 6.57 23.38 7.21
N LYS A 103 6.85 24.17 8.26
CA LYS A 103 5.83 24.89 9.04
C LYS A 103 4.96 25.87 8.26
N LYS A 104 5.40 26.27 7.06
CA LYS A 104 4.70 27.25 6.22
C LYS A 104 3.61 26.62 5.36
N ASP A 105 3.73 25.33 5.06
CA ASP A 105 2.72 24.62 4.28
C ASP A 105 1.67 24.06 5.23
N SER A 106 0.41 24.39 4.94
CA SER A 106 -0.77 24.02 5.73
C SER A 106 -1.64 22.99 5.01
N ILE A 107 -1.21 22.45 3.87
CA ILE A 107 -1.99 21.50 3.10
C ILE A 107 -1.48 20.09 3.35
N VAL A 108 -2.39 19.23 3.78
CA VAL A 108 -2.21 17.78 3.80
C VAL A 108 -2.80 17.21 2.51
N LYS A 109 -2.06 16.34 1.84
CA LYS A 109 -2.60 15.51 0.76
C LYS A 109 -2.90 14.13 1.31
N ILE A 110 -4.07 13.60 1.00
CA ILE A 110 -4.48 12.24 1.34
C ILE A 110 -4.56 11.47 0.04
N HIS A 111 -3.66 10.51 -0.12
CA HIS A 111 -3.63 9.56 -1.22
C HIS A 111 -4.58 8.42 -0.89
N LEU A 112 -5.74 8.40 -1.54
CA LEU A 112 -6.81 7.44 -1.34
C LEU A 112 -6.89 6.50 -2.55
N ILE A 113 -6.62 5.22 -2.31
CA ILE A 113 -6.68 4.15 -3.30
C ILE A 113 -7.97 3.37 -3.08
N THR A 114 -8.72 3.09 -4.14
CA THR A 114 -9.97 2.31 -4.07
C THR A 114 -9.94 1.11 -5.01
N ASP A 115 -10.82 0.13 -4.80
CA ASP A 115 -11.03 -0.98 -5.74
C ASP A 115 -12.12 -0.69 -6.79
N ILE A 116 -12.53 0.58 -6.93
CA ILE A 116 -13.47 1.03 -7.95
C ILE A 116 -12.70 1.30 -9.24
N GLU A 117 -13.21 0.80 -10.36
CA GLU A 117 -12.70 1.15 -11.69
C GLU A 117 -13.01 2.61 -12.02
N PHE A 118 -12.06 3.31 -12.64
CA PHE A 118 -12.22 4.72 -13.01
C PHE A 118 -13.50 4.97 -13.83
N SER A 119 -13.78 4.11 -14.81
CA SER A 119 -15.00 4.17 -15.63
C SER A 119 -16.32 4.01 -14.85
N SER A 120 -16.26 3.51 -13.62
CA SER A 120 -17.43 3.24 -12.79
C SER A 120 -17.71 4.33 -11.77
N LEU A 121 -16.86 5.35 -11.62
CA LEU A 121 -16.93 6.34 -10.54
C LEU A 121 -18.28 7.06 -10.44
N THR A 122 -18.88 7.38 -11.59
CA THR A 122 -20.12 8.14 -11.71
C THR A 122 -21.26 7.34 -12.35
N SER A 123 -21.10 6.02 -12.50
CA SER A 123 -22.03 5.12 -13.21
C SER A 123 -23.48 5.11 -12.70
N SER A 124 -23.70 5.47 -11.43
CA SER A 124 -25.03 5.51 -10.79
C SER A 124 -25.56 6.93 -10.59
N VAL A 125 -24.82 7.96 -11.03
CA VAL A 125 -25.28 9.35 -10.99
C VAL A 125 -26.36 9.54 -12.05
N LYS A 126 -27.48 10.16 -11.66
CA LYS A 126 -28.53 10.53 -12.62
C LYS A 126 -28.09 11.79 -13.37
N GLY A 127 -27.76 11.62 -14.64
CA GLY A 127 -27.31 12.71 -15.51
C GLY A 127 -25.88 12.51 -15.98
N PHE A 128 -25.41 13.40 -16.84
CA PHE A 128 -24.04 13.38 -17.33
C PHE A 128 -23.15 14.17 -16.36
N VAL A 129 -22.06 13.55 -15.91
CA VAL A 129 -21.00 14.24 -15.16
C VAL A 129 -19.94 14.65 -16.18
N GLU A 130 -19.87 15.94 -16.47
CA GLU A 130 -18.91 16.48 -17.42
C GLU A 130 -17.48 16.48 -16.88
N ASN A 131 -17.34 16.73 -15.57
CA ASN A 131 -16.05 16.75 -14.88
C ASN A 131 -16.14 15.99 -13.55
N GLU A 132 -15.53 14.80 -13.51
CA GLU A 132 -15.52 13.97 -12.30
C GLU A 132 -14.73 14.62 -11.16
N GLU A 133 -13.63 15.33 -11.44
CA GLU A 133 -12.83 15.99 -10.41
C GLU A 133 -13.61 17.12 -9.72
N GLU A 134 -14.35 17.92 -10.49
CA GLU A 134 -15.21 18.97 -9.95
C GLU A 134 -16.36 18.37 -9.12
N TYR A 135 -16.98 17.31 -9.64
CA TYR A 135 -18.03 16.58 -8.93
C TYR A 135 -17.53 16.06 -7.58
N PHE A 136 -16.40 15.35 -7.55
CA PHE A 136 -15.85 14.80 -6.31
C PHE A 136 -15.23 15.87 -5.40
N SER A 137 -14.70 16.98 -5.96
CA SER A 137 -14.26 18.14 -5.17
C SER A 137 -15.42 18.76 -4.39
N SER A 138 -16.62 18.82 -4.99
CA SER A 138 -17.82 19.31 -4.29
C SER A 138 -18.22 18.41 -3.10
N LEU A 139 -18.07 17.09 -3.24
CA LEU A 139 -18.37 16.11 -2.20
C LEU A 139 -17.32 16.10 -1.08
N TRP A 140 -16.07 16.35 -1.44
CA TRP A 140 -14.96 16.46 -0.50
C TRP A 140 -14.91 17.83 0.18
N GLY A 141 -15.39 18.89 -0.47
CA GLY A 141 -15.33 20.26 0.03
C GLY A 141 -13.98 20.95 -0.13
N ASP A 142 -13.08 20.38 -0.93
CA ASP A 142 -11.79 20.96 -1.35
C ASP A 142 -11.34 20.24 -2.65
N TYR A 143 -10.19 20.60 -3.19
CA TYR A 143 -9.64 20.04 -4.41
C TYR A 143 -9.40 18.52 -4.32
N VAL A 144 -9.86 17.82 -5.35
CA VAL A 144 -9.67 16.39 -5.59
C VAL A 144 -9.07 16.20 -6.98
N ASN A 145 -7.95 15.46 -7.04
CA ASN A 145 -7.36 14.98 -8.29
C ASN A 145 -7.68 13.49 -8.44
N ILE A 146 -8.04 13.04 -9.65
CA ILE A 146 -8.38 11.64 -9.92
C ILE A 146 -7.48 11.09 -11.02
N GLU A 147 -6.72 10.05 -10.70
CA GLU A 147 -5.73 9.48 -11.60
C GLU A 147 -5.86 7.97 -11.69
N ILE A 148 -5.46 7.44 -12.84
CA ILE A 148 -5.23 6.02 -13.07
C ILE A 148 -3.73 5.82 -13.05
N PHE A 149 -3.23 5.14 -12.01
CA PHE A 149 -1.82 4.81 -11.92
C PHE A 149 -1.59 3.34 -12.24
N PRO A 150 -0.60 3.02 -13.09
CA PRO A 150 0.02 1.71 -13.09
C PRO A 150 0.45 1.33 -11.67
N GLN A 151 0.39 0.05 -11.34
CA GLN A 151 0.75 -0.50 -10.03
C GLN A 151 2.13 -0.02 -9.56
N GLU A 152 3.07 0.10 -10.50
CA GLU A 152 4.45 0.47 -10.26
C GLU A 152 4.57 1.89 -9.68
N ILE A 153 3.70 2.81 -10.15
CA ILE A 153 3.66 4.20 -9.70
C ILE A 153 2.88 4.32 -8.39
N LEU A 154 1.84 3.51 -8.21
CA LEU A 154 1.01 3.52 -7.01
C LEU A 154 1.85 3.26 -5.73
N LEU A 155 2.81 2.35 -5.81
CA LEU A 155 3.70 2.04 -4.68
C LEU A 155 4.66 3.20 -4.36
N SER A 156 5.17 3.90 -5.37
CA SER A 156 6.10 5.02 -5.17
C SER A 156 5.41 6.25 -4.59
N ILE A 157 4.17 6.52 -5.01
CA ILE A 157 3.33 7.58 -4.42
C ILE A 157 3.16 7.33 -2.93
N ILE A 158 2.80 6.09 -2.55
CA ILE A 158 2.56 5.75 -1.15
C ILE A 158 3.85 5.73 -0.33
N ASP A 159 4.97 5.26 -0.89
CA ASP A 159 6.27 5.36 -0.21
C ASP A 159 6.63 6.82 0.07
N ASN A 160 6.56 7.66 -0.96
CA ASN A 160 6.90 9.06 -0.83
C ASN A 160 5.97 9.76 0.18
N ALA A 161 4.66 9.56 0.08
CA ALA A 161 3.69 10.12 1.02
C ALA A 161 3.97 9.71 2.47
N TYR A 162 4.19 8.42 2.70
CA TYR A 162 4.48 7.89 4.04
C TYR A 162 5.82 8.43 4.57
N CYS A 163 6.85 8.49 3.74
CA CYS A 163 8.18 8.99 4.10
C CYS A 163 8.21 10.51 4.34
N GLN A 164 7.46 11.27 3.56
CA GLN A 164 7.32 12.70 3.75
C GLN A 164 6.57 12.98 5.06
N SER A 165 5.52 12.20 5.34
CA SER A 165 4.83 12.22 6.63
C SER A 165 5.72 11.87 7.82
N LEU A 166 6.79 11.11 7.62
CA LEU A 166 7.81 10.86 8.66
C LEU A 166 8.72 12.05 8.93
N LYS A 167 8.98 12.87 7.91
CA LYS A 167 9.84 14.05 7.99
C LYS A 167 9.10 15.28 8.50
N SER A 168 7.77 15.24 8.54
CA SER A 168 6.95 16.35 9.01
C SER A 168 7.28 16.72 10.46
N SER A 169 7.59 18.00 10.66
CA SER A 169 7.84 18.56 12.00
C SER A 169 6.55 19.04 12.70
N HIS A 170 5.42 18.99 12.01
CA HIS A 170 4.16 19.54 12.51
C HIS A 170 3.61 18.73 13.68
N TYR A 171 3.59 17.39 13.60
CA TYR A 171 3.05 16.54 14.67
C TYR A 171 3.60 15.12 14.65
N THR A 172 4.03 14.60 15.81
CA THR A 172 4.37 13.17 15.99
C THR A 172 3.15 12.31 16.36
N SER A 173 2.02 12.92 16.71
CA SER A 173 0.79 12.27 17.19
C SER A 173 -0.20 11.89 16.10
N LEU A 174 -0.03 12.42 14.88
CA LEU A 174 -0.98 12.24 13.79
C LEU A 174 -0.74 10.93 13.03
N THR A 175 -1.81 10.17 12.79
CA THR A 175 -1.73 8.85 12.15
C THR A 175 -1.47 8.97 10.65
N LYS A 176 -0.28 8.54 10.20
CA LYS A 176 0.15 8.60 8.78
C LYS A 176 -0.72 7.75 7.85
N ILE A 177 -1.25 6.65 8.37
CA ILE A 177 -2.28 5.84 7.71
C ILE A 177 -3.62 6.31 8.26
N VAL A 178 -4.38 7.03 7.45
CA VAL A 178 -5.63 7.61 7.93
C VAL A 178 -6.72 6.55 7.97
N PHE A 179 -6.73 5.60 7.03
CA PHE A 179 -7.78 4.57 7.00
C PHE A 179 -7.42 3.34 6.18
N LYS A 180 -7.90 2.15 6.60
CA LYS A 180 -7.94 0.94 5.78
C LYS A 180 -9.26 0.18 5.96
N SER A 181 -10.01 -0.02 4.89
CA SER A 181 -11.29 -0.75 4.92
C SER A 181 -11.22 -2.03 4.13
N ARG A 182 -11.68 -3.13 4.74
CA ARG A 182 -12.00 -4.38 4.03
C ARG A 182 -10.83 -4.95 3.22
N LEU A 183 -9.60 -4.54 3.53
CA LEU A 183 -8.39 -5.02 2.89
C LEU A 183 -8.09 -6.44 3.38
N LYS A 184 -7.83 -7.32 2.44
CA LYS A 184 -7.29 -8.65 2.72
C LYS A 184 -5.84 -8.50 3.19
N LYS A 185 -5.45 -9.29 4.19
CA LYS A 185 -4.05 -9.41 4.58
C LYS A 185 -3.32 -10.36 3.63
N PRO A 186 -2.01 -10.16 3.40
CA PRO A 186 -1.19 -11.14 2.70
C PRO A 186 -1.25 -12.50 3.40
N ASN A 187 -1.19 -13.58 2.63
CA ASN A 187 -1.07 -14.92 3.20
C ASN A 187 0.40 -15.16 3.58
N ILE A 188 0.62 -15.70 4.78
CA ILE A 188 1.97 -15.98 5.29
C ILE A 188 2.08 -17.48 5.53
N LEU A 189 3.01 -18.13 4.84
CA LEU A 189 3.28 -19.56 4.90
C LEU A 189 4.70 -19.81 5.37
N TRP A 190 4.93 -20.97 5.99
CA TRP A 190 6.23 -21.32 6.56
C TRP A 190 6.68 -22.71 6.14
N ASN A 191 7.97 -22.84 5.85
CA ASN A 191 8.68 -24.10 5.61
C ASN A 191 7.92 -24.99 4.60
N GLU A 192 7.46 -26.18 5.01
CA GLU A 192 6.80 -27.15 4.14
C GLU A 192 5.56 -26.59 3.44
N GLU A 193 4.78 -25.72 4.09
CA GLU A 193 3.64 -25.05 3.47
C GLU A 193 4.07 -24.05 2.40
N ALA A 194 5.17 -23.32 2.66
CA ALA A 194 5.76 -22.42 1.69
C ALA A 194 6.29 -23.19 0.47
N ASP A 195 7.01 -24.31 0.69
CA ASP A 195 7.53 -25.17 -0.36
C ASP A 195 6.42 -25.77 -1.21
N ALA A 196 5.33 -26.22 -0.58
CA ALA A 196 4.16 -26.75 -1.26
C ALA A 196 3.50 -25.66 -2.13
N PHE A 197 3.37 -24.43 -1.61
CA PHE A 197 2.82 -23.31 -2.37
C PHE A 197 3.69 -22.95 -3.58
N ILE A 198 5.01 -22.85 -3.40
CA ILE A 198 5.97 -22.54 -4.48
C ILE A 198 5.81 -23.51 -5.63
N LYS A 199 5.78 -24.82 -5.33
CA LYS A 199 5.60 -25.88 -6.32
C LYS A 199 4.22 -25.83 -6.97
N MET A 200 3.16 -25.66 -6.18
CA MET A 200 1.79 -25.64 -6.69
C MET A 200 1.53 -24.46 -7.62
N LYS A 201 2.14 -23.30 -7.36
CA LYS A 201 1.93 -22.06 -8.11
C LYS A 201 3.02 -21.77 -9.15
N ASN A 202 4.02 -22.65 -9.28
CA ASN A 202 5.19 -22.46 -10.14
C ASN A 202 5.81 -21.05 -9.95
N VAL A 203 6.01 -20.64 -8.70
CA VAL A 203 6.42 -19.26 -8.36
C VAL A 203 7.73 -18.87 -9.04
N PHE A 204 8.65 -19.82 -9.22
CA PHE A 204 9.94 -19.57 -9.87
C PHE A 204 9.86 -19.32 -11.38
N ASP A 205 8.70 -19.61 -12.00
CA ASP A 205 8.46 -19.34 -13.43
C ASP A 205 7.85 -17.95 -13.65
N TYR A 206 7.69 -17.13 -12.59
CA TYR A 206 7.19 -15.77 -12.72
C TYR A 206 8.19 -14.92 -13.53
N PRO A 207 7.69 -14.06 -14.44
CA PRO A 207 8.54 -13.36 -15.40
C PRO A 207 9.50 -12.35 -14.76
N TYR A 208 9.16 -11.83 -13.57
CA TYR A 208 9.98 -10.87 -12.85
C TYR A 208 10.51 -11.50 -11.54
N HIS A 209 11.82 -11.44 -11.36
CA HIS A 209 12.50 -11.92 -10.15
C HIS A 209 13.58 -10.93 -9.72
N ILE A 210 13.63 -10.67 -8.41
CA ILE A 210 14.70 -9.92 -7.78
C ILE A 210 15.11 -10.63 -6.50
N GLY A 211 16.41 -10.75 -6.28
CA GLY A 211 17.00 -11.33 -5.08
C GLY A 211 17.95 -10.35 -4.39
N GLU A 212 17.89 -10.30 -3.07
CA GLU A 212 18.82 -9.53 -2.23
C GLU A 212 19.14 -10.28 -0.94
N GLU A 213 20.27 -9.93 -0.32
CA GLU A 213 20.65 -10.41 1.01
C GLU A 213 20.57 -9.26 2.00
N MET A 214 19.99 -9.51 3.17
CA MET A 214 19.95 -8.54 4.27
C MET A 214 20.28 -9.21 5.60
N VAL A 215 20.70 -8.41 6.57
CA VAL A 215 20.95 -8.87 7.94
C VAL A 215 19.78 -8.48 8.84
N ASP A 216 19.03 -9.47 9.30
CA ASP A 216 17.98 -9.31 10.31
C ASP A 216 18.53 -9.60 11.70
N LYS A 217 18.23 -8.75 12.68
CA LYS A 217 18.75 -8.92 14.06
C LYS A 217 18.29 -10.23 14.72
N VAL A 218 17.16 -10.78 14.28
CA VAL A 218 16.61 -12.05 14.77
C VAL A 218 16.94 -13.20 13.81
N GLY A 219 16.72 -13.00 12.51
CA GLY A 219 16.94 -13.98 11.44
C GLY A 219 18.39 -14.22 11.03
N GLY A 220 19.33 -13.35 11.44
CA GLY A 220 20.69 -13.36 10.93
C GLY A 220 20.72 -12.98 9.44
N PHE A 221 21.52 -13.68 8.65
CA PHE A 221 21.52 -13.50 7.18
C PHE A 221 20.23 -14.07 6.59
N VAL A 222 19.48 -13.20 5.90
CA VAL A 222 18.22 -13.51 5.23
C VAL A 222 18.37 -13.22 3.73
N ASN A 223 18.16 -14.24 2.91
CA ASN A 223 17.99 -14.07 1.47
C ASN A 223 16.52 -13.74 1.19
N VAL A 224 16.28 -12.59 0.60
CA VAL A 224 14.95 -12.13 0.18
C VAL A 224 14.86 -12.30 -1.32
N ASN A 225 13.89 -13.08 -1.78
CA ASN A 225 13.56 -13.22 -3.18
C ASN A 225 12.13 -12.73 -3.41
N VAL A 226 11.93 -11.89 -4.41
CA VAL A 226 10.63 -11.38 -4.82
C VAL A 226 10.36 -11.89 -6.23
N TYR A 227 9.26 -12.61 -6.38
CA TYR A 227 8.77 -13.13 -7.66
C TYR A 227 7.45 -12.44 -7.99
N SER A 228 7.28 -11.94 -9.21
CA SER A 228 6.08 -11.20 -9.59
C SER A 228 5.64 -11.46 -11.03
N LEU A 229 4.32 -11.46 -11.26
CA LEU A 229 3.73 -11.50 -12.60
C LEU A 229 3.84 -10.16 -13.34
N TYR A 230 4.02 -9.07 -12.59
CA TYR A 230 4.20 -7.70 -13.09
C TYR A 230 5.56 -7.14 -12.64
N ASP A 231 6.09 -6.15 -13.35
CA ASP A 231 7.35 -5.50 -12.95
C ASP A 231 7.15 -4.84 -11.57
N THR A 232 7.96 -5.24 -10.59
CA THR A 232 7.92 -4.70 -9.23
C THR A 232 9.29 -4.21 -8.79
N SER A 233 10.18 -3.93 -9.74
CA SER A 233 11.59 -3.59 -9.51
C SER A 233 11.83 -2.43 -8.55
N PHE A 234 10.90 -1.45 -8.54
CA PHE A 234 10.89 -0.33 -7.60
C PHE A 234 10.88 -0.73 -6.11
N PHE A 235 10.35 -1.90 -5.75
CA PHE A 235 10.27 -2.35 -4.35
C PHE A 235 11.64 -2.49 -3.68
N THR A 236 12.70 -2.78 -4.45
CA THR A 236 14.02 -3.16 -3.91
C THR A 236 15.04 -2.02 -3.88
N GLU A 237 14.90 -0.97 -4.69
CA GLU A 237 15.80 0.20 -4.58
C GLU A 237 15.65 0.93 -3.23
N GLU A 238 14.44 0.94 -2.67
CA GLU A 238 14.18 1.51 -1.34
C GLU A 238 14.58 0.61 -0.18
N LEU A 239 14.53 -0.72 -0.35
CA LEU A 239 15.10 -1.67 0.60
C LEU A 239 16.63 -1.50 0.68
N LYS A 240 17.30 -1.37 -0.49
CA LYS A 240 18.74 -1.09 -0.60
C LYS A 240 19.18 0.19 0.09
N SER A 241 18.43 1.29 -0.07
CA SER A 241 18.84 2.60 0.47
C SER A 241 18.57 2.79 1.96
N ARG A 242 17.77 1.90 2.59
CA ARG A 242 17.29 2.10 3.98
C ARG A 242 17.66 0.98 4.96
N ILE A 243 18.24 -0.12 4.47
CA ILE A 243 18.83 -1.18 5.32
C ILE A 243 20.32 -0.93 5.61
N LEU A 244 21.00 -0.07 4.82
CA LEU A 244 22.36 0.41 5.09
C LEU A 244 22.39 1.54 6.11
#